data_AF-A0A5D0VP58-F1
#
_entry.id   AF-A0A5D0VP58-F1
#
_cell.length_a   1.000
_cell.length_b   1.000
_cell.length_c   1.000
_cell.angle_alpha   90.00
_cell.angle_beta   90.00
_cell.angle_gamma   90.00
#
_symmetry.space_group_name_H-M   'P 1'
#
loop_
_entity.id
_entity.type
_entity.pdbx_description
1 polymer ?
#
loop_
_entity_poly.entity_id
_entity_poly.type
_entity_poly.pdbx_seq_one_letter_code
_entity_poly.pdbx_strand_id
1 'polypeptide(L)'
;MTSSALVGIALWMADVPQARAACTVTGTGTASAPQTGDTVECTGTGLTTPIVPAAGASDVTIIVGDGSTPTELETDTGTAIELTDGSTATVNAGATITTTGGATTSAISGEGDILRSTLNGGSIRAQGRFVNGIELRATGTATIDINAGSIAATGDVLSTGAWASTEGDQGTASITMGGTAAIEVSDGIGIVARSVGEDGTASLQISGGSISGNGSSAGGNAFAGGTGGVAKVDQSGGTIMMTGKNSSGLGATADGQNSSATVTMSDGSVSANGNQSTGASAAVYETGSEAAVNITGGTLSVTGNSVKGTYAHADAEQSTASIIVNGTAEVSANGARSVGVFAKTTGVDTEASVTLYGGSVVVEGADSTGLHADARIANSAARITVGGGSVSTSGDNAIGAHSYAEASSGQASVMIGGGSISTEGAASHGVFANMYGYEGTATVDISGGTISTSGAAADAVRAGVEGPGAIARVTVSGGNVHAAGDDSNAIAVITKKTPSCDCGSEPEGSSGTVVIDGGTVSATGEGSHAVYFLASDGSKNALTIGTGASVSGDLLSENQGSGTTDLTFNGTGAQSF
;
A
#
# COMPACT_ATOMS: atom_id res chain seq x y z
N MET A 1 10.00 30.51 -75.43
CA MET A 1 10.23 29.14 -74.91
C MET A 1 9.37 28.99 -73.66
N THR A 2 8.37 28.10 -73.78
CA THR A 2 7.57 27.42 -72.74
C THR A 2 7.08 28.23 -71.52
N SER A 3 5.88 28.81 -71.63
CA SER A 3 5.01 29.12 -70.49
C SER A 3 4.09 27.93 -70.20
N SER A 4 4.17 27.38 -68.99
CA SER A 4 3.29 26.31 -68.51
C SER A 4 2.00 26.92 -67.95
N ALA A 5 0.88 26.65 -68.62
CA ALA A 5 -0.44 27.01 -68.12
C ALA A 5 -0.91 25.96 -67.09
N LEU A 6 -0.99 26.34 -65.82
CA LEU A 6 -1.71 25.58 -64.80
C LEU A 6 -3.21 25.80 -65.02
N VAL A 7 -3.93 24.75 -65.43
CA VAL A 7 -5.40 24.72 -65.44
C VAL A 7 -5.85 24.31 -64.05
N GLY A 8 -6.32 25.28 -63.27
CA GLY A 8 -6.98 25.03 -61.98
C GLY A 8 -8.39 24.50 -62.22
N ILE A 9 -8.57 23.19 -62.10
CA ILE A 9 -9.90 22.57 -62.03
C ILE A 9 -10.38 22.74 -60.59
N ALA A 10 -11.28 23.70 -60.36
CA ALA A 10 -12.05 23.78 -59.12
C ALA A 10 -13.08 22.65 -59.13
N LEU A 11 -12.74 21.50 -58.54
CA LEU A 11 -13.74 20.51 -58.16
C LEU A 11 -14.61 21.13 -57.05
N TRP A 12 -15.81 21.57 -57.39
CA TRP A 12 -16.90 21.71 -56.43
C TRP A 12 -17.25 20.31 -55.95
N MET A 13 -16.67 19.89 -54.81
CA MET A 13 -17.21 18.77 -54.06
C MET A 13 -18.58 19.22 -53.56
N ALA A 14 -19.64 18.69 -54.15
CA ALA A 14 -20.97 18.80 -53.57
C ALA A 14 -20.88 18.28 -52.12
N ASP A 15 -21.41 19.04 -51.16
CA ASP A 15 -21.64 18.58 -49.79
C ASP A 15 -22.36 17.23 -49.88
N VAL A 16 -21.59 16.15 -49.73
CA VAL A 16 -22.16 14.84 -49.50
C VAL A 16 -22.92 15.01 -48.19
N PRO A 17 -24.24 14.73 -48.13
CA PRO A 17 -24.97 14.85 -46.89
C PRO A 17 -24.27 13.95 -45.89
N GLN A 18 -23.51 14.56 -44.97
CA GLN A 18 -22.97 13.82 -43.85
C GLN A 18 -24.16 13.20 -43.18
N ALA A 19 -24.18 11.86 -43.10
CA ALA A 19 -25.21 11.14 -42.37
C ALA A 19 -25.17 11.69 -40.95
N ARG A 20 -26.12 12.58 -40.64
CA ARG A 20 -26.24 13.17 -39.31
C ARG A 20 -26.38 12.00 -38.34
N ALA A 21 -25.60 12.01 -37.26
CA ALA A 21 -25.67 10.98 -36.24
C ALA A 21 -27.12 10.70 -35.87
N ALA A 22 -27.45 9.42 -35.79
CA ALA A 22 -28.77 8.96 -35.43
C ALA A 22 -28.63 8.04 -34.24
N CYS A 23 -29.22 8.46 -33.12
CA CYS A 23 -29.56 7.52 -32.06
C CYS A 23 -30.89 6.87 -32.42
N THR A 24 -30.92 5.54 -32.49
CA THR A 24 -32.14 4.75 -32.63
C THR A 24 -32.63 4.34 -31.25
N VAL A 25 -33.91 4.57 -30.98
CA VAL A 25 -34.55 4.13 -29.74
C VAL A 25 -35.47 2.96 -30.05
N THR A 26 -35.20 1.83 -29.42
CA THR A 26 -36.12 0.69 -29.36
C THR A 26 -36.91 0.83 -28.07
N GLY A 27 -38.15 1.33 -28.17
CA GLY A 27 -38.94 1.67 -27.00
C GLY A 27 -40.04 2.69 -27.26
N THR A 28 -40.52 3.35 -26.20
CA THR A 28 -41.60 4.36 -26.26
C THR A 28 -41.10 5.79 -26.13
N GLY A 29 -39.86 6.00 -25.70
CA GLY A 29 -39.25 7.31 -25.51
C GLY A 29 -38.54 7.86 -26.73
N THR A 30 -37.65 8.81 -26.46
CA THR A 30 -36.79 9.48 -27.46
C THR A 30 -35.35 9.42 -26.99
N ALA A 31 -34.38 9.67 -27.88
CA ALA A 31 -32.97 9.57 -27.51
C ALA A 31 -32.57 10.55 -26.39
N SER A 32 -33.23 11.70 -26.27
CA SER A 32 -32.99 12.68 -25.20
C SER A 32 -33.89 12.49 -23.97
N ALA A 33 -34.81 11.52 -24.01
CA ALA A 33 -35.75 11.21 -22.93
C ALA A 33 -36.24 9.75 -23.04
N PRO A 34 -35.36 8.75 -22.91
CA PRO A 34 -35.77 7.35 -22.92
C PRO A 34 -36.68 7.04 -21.72
N GLN A 35 -37.65 6.16 -21.93
CA GLN A 35 -38.60 5.66 -20.94
C GLN A 35 -38.14 4.32 -20.36
N THR A 36 -38.85 3.83 -19.35
CA THR A 36 -38.55 2.54 -18.72
C THR A 36 -38.43 1.40 -19.73
N GLY A 37 -37.31 0.67 -19.68
CA GLY A 37 -37.02 -0.47 -20.55
C GLY A 37 -36.61 -0.12 -21.99
N ASP A 38 -36.49 1.17 -22.33
CA ASP A 38 -36.02 1.58 -23.66
C ASP A 38 -34.55 1.19 -23.88
N THR A 39 -34.19 0.90 -25.13
CA THR A 39 -32.79 0.76 -25.58
C THR A 39 -32.44 1.88 -26.54
N VAL A 40 -31.41 2.67 -26.23
CA VAL A 40 -30.89 3.77 -27.06
C VAL A 40 -29.55 3.35 -27.66
N GLU A 41 -29.47 3.24 -28.98
CA GLU A 41 -28.24 2.92 -29.70
C GLU A 41 -27.80 4.12 -30.54
N CYS A 42 -26.62 4.67 -30.27
CA CYS A 42 -26.09 5.86 -30.94
C CYS A 42 -24.93 5.52 -31.87
N THR A 43 -25.05 5.93 -33.14
CA THR A 43 -23.98 5.82 -34.14
C THR A 43 -23.79 7.14 -34.91
N GLY A 44 -22.55 7.40 -35.33
CA GLY A 44 -22.18 8.60 -36.11
C GLY A 44 -21.73 9.79 -35.27
N THR A 45 -21.38 10.90 -35.92
CA THR A 45 -20.74 12.08 -35.31
C THR A 45 -21.68 13.27 -35.13
N GLY A 46 -21.39 14.13 -34.14
CA GLY A 46 -22.09 15.40 -33.93
C GLY A 46 -23.37 15.29 -33.10
N LEU A 47 -23.45 14.29 -32.20
CA LEU A 47 -24.49 14.26 -31.17
C LEU A 47 -24.11 15.29 -30.11
N THR A 48 -24.92 16.34 -29.96
CA THR A 48 -24.67 17.40 -28.97
C THR A 48 -25.64 17.38 -27.79
N THR A 49 -26.70 16.58 -27.89
CA THR A 49 -27.76 16.54 -26.89
C THR A 49 -27.48 15.43 -25.89
N PRO A 50 -27.46 15.72 -24.58
CA PRO A 50 -27.36 14.70 -23.54
C PRO A 50 -28.48 13.64 -23.65
N ILE A 51 -28.15 12.41 -23.29
CA ILE A 51 -29.09 11.30 -23.16
C ILE A 51 -29.48 11.22 -21.68
N VAL A 52 -30.65 11.77 -21.36
CA VAL A 52 -31.16 11.86 -19.99
C VAL A 52 -32.48 11.10 -19.91
N PRO A 53 -32.58 9.98 -19.17
CA PRO A 53 -33.83 9.26 -18.96
C PRO A 53 -34.94 10.18 -18.47
N ALA A 54 -36.18 9.91 -18.88
CA ALA A 54 -37.31 10.65 -18.36
C ALA A 54 -37.44 10.45 -16.84
N ALA A 55 -37.95 11.45 -16.13
CA ALA A 55 -38.10 11.39 -14.68
C ALA A 55 -38.87 10.12 -14.24
N GLY A 56 -38.23 9.29 -13.43
CA GLY A 56 -38.78 8.01 -12.94
C GLY A 56 -38.65 6.83 -13.90
N ALA A 57 -37.96 6.97 -15.04
CA ALA A 57 -37.63 5.84 -15.89
C ALA A 57 -36.63 4.90 -15.18
N SER A 58 -36.72 3.60 -15.46
CA SER A 58 -35.83 2.56 -14.95
C SER A 58 -35.41 1.60 -16.07
N ASP A 59 -34.39 0.79 -15.85
CA ASP A 59 -33.98 -0.30 -16.76
C ASP A 59 -33.67 0.19 -18.20
N VAL A 60 -33.14 1.42 -18.34
CA VAL A 60 -32.76 1.98 -19.65
C VAL A 60 -31.42 1.41 -20.08
N THR A 61 -31.29 0.97 -21.33
CA THR A 61 -30.01 0.51 -21.90
C THR A 61 -29.49 1.52 -22.92
N ILE A 62 -28.29 2.04 -22.73
CA ILE A 62 -27.66 3.03 -23.62
C ILE A 62 -26.39 2.44 -24.21
N ILE A 63 -26.29 2.40 -25.54
CA ILE A 63 -25.13 1.87 -26.28
C ILE A 63 -24.58 2.97 -27.18
N VAL A 64 -23.33 3.36 -26.97
CA VAL A 64 -22.63 4.35 -27.80
C VAL A 64 -21.55 3.65 -28.63
N GLY A 65 -21.74 3.69 -29.95
CA GLY A 65 -20.86 3.00 -30.92
C GLY A 65 -21.25 1.55 -31.15
N ASP A 66 -21.03 1.09 -32.38
CA ASP A 66 -21.25 -0.30 -32.82
C ASP A 66 -19.94 -1.11 -32.90
N GLY A 67 -18.80 -0.51 -32.55
CA GLY A 67 -17.47 -1.12 -32.65
C GLY A 67 -16.76 -0.89 -34.00
N SER A 68 -17.43 -0.30 -34.99
CA SER A 68 -16.94 -0.17 -36.38
C SER A 68 -17.08 1.23 -36.97
N THR A 69 -18.15 1.95 -36.62
CA THR A 69 -18.46 3.30 -37.08
C THR A 69 -17.96 4.30 -36.03
N PRO A 70 -17.18 5.33 -36.43
CA PRO A 70 -16.84 6.42 -35.52
C PRO A 70 -18.11 7.08 -34.98
N THR A 71 -18.22 7.13 -33.65
CA THR A 71 -19.36 7.75 -32.96
C THR A 71 -18.84 8.85 -32.05
N GLU A 72 -19.45 10.03 -32.10
CA GLU A 72 -19.04 11.18 -31.27
C GLU A 72 -20.24 11.80 -30.58
N LEU A 73 -20.17 11.85 -29.24
CA LEU A 73 -21.13 12.51 -28.36
C LEU A 73 -20.40 13.61 -27.60
N GLU A 74 -20.73 14.87 -27.89
CA GLU A 74 -20.13 16.06 -27.28
C GLU A 74 -21.18 16.81 -26.47
N THR A 75 -20.85 17.33 -25.30
CA THR A 75 -21.76 18.24 -24.57
C THR A 75 -20.98 19.27 -23.76
N ASP A 76 -21.57 20.46 -23.63
CA ASP A 76 -21.11 21.57 -22.81
C ASP A 76 -21.90 21.73 -21.50
N THR A 77 -22.86 20.84 -21.23
CA THR A 77 -23.78 20.92 -20.08
C THR A 77 -23.29 20.15 -18.85
N GLY A 78 -22.07 19.62 -18.87
CA GLY A 78 -21.48 18.85 -17.77
C GLY A 78 -21.66 17.33 -17.87
N THR A 79 -22.84 16.84 -18.29
CA THR A 79 -23.15 15.39 -18.37
C THR A 79 -23.67 14.97 -19.74
N ALA A 80 -23.09 13.90 -20.32
CA ALA A 80 -23.51 13.38 -21.63
C ALA A 80 -24.54 12.26 -21.53
N ILE A 81 -24.39 11.37 -20.54
CA ILE A 81 -25.28 10.24 -20.29
C ILE A 81 -25.67 10.23 -18.81
N GLU A 82 -26.96 10.20 -18.54
CA GLU A 82 -27.52 10.02 -17.19
C GLU A 82 -28.15 8.63 -17.06
N LEU A 83 -27.95 7.96 -15.93
CA LEU A 83 -28.49 6.64 -15.60
C LEU A 83 -29.38 6.71 -14.37
N THR A 84 -30.45 5.92 -14.37
CA THR A 84 -31.40 5.75 -13.26
C THR A 84 -31.49 4.29 -12.84
N ASP A 85 -32.33 3.96 -11.85
CA ASP A 85 -32.59 2.59 -11.35
C ASP A 85 -32.56 1.51 -12.44
N GLY A 86 -31.71 0.49 -12.29
CA GLY A 86 -31.61 -0.65 -13.21
C GLY A 86 -30.93 -0.35 -14.55
N SER A 87 -30.55 0.90 -14.81
CA SER A 87 -30.06 1.33 -16.12
C SER A 87 -28.60 0.95 -16.37
N THR A 88 -28.26 0.79 -17.65
CA THR A 88 -26.92 0.42 -18.10
C THR A 88 -26.41 1.31 -19.24
N ALA A 89 -25.11 1.62 -19.23
CA ALA A 89 -24.42 2.28 -20.34
C ALA A 89 -23.28 1.40 -20.87
N THR A 90 -23.14 1.32 -22.19
CA THR A 90 -21.99 0.67 -22.85
C THR A 90 -21.37 1.62 -23.87
N VAL A 91 -20.06 1.86 -23.78
CA VAL A 91 -19.28 2.65 -24.74
C VAL A 91 -18.32 1.71 -25.48
N ASN A 92 -18.59 1.46 -26.75
CA ASN A 92 -17.83 0.51 -27.56
C ASN A 92 -16.65 1.17 -28.28
N ALA A 93 -15.77 0.34 -28.85
CA ALA A 93 -14.67 0.79 -29.70
C ALA A 93 -15.16 1.73 -30.81
N GLY A 94 -14.37 2.77 -31.09
CA GLY A 94 -14.70 3.81 -32.08
C GLY A 94 -15.67 4.89 -31.58
N ALA A 95 -16.27 4.73 -30.40
CA ALA A 95 -17.02 5.80 -29.75
C ALA A 95 -16.10 6.77 -28.99
N THR A 96 -16.41 8.06 -29.06
CA THR A 96 -15.82 9.13 -28.25
C THR A 96 -16.93 9.90 -27.55
N ILE A 97 -16.84 10.04 -26.23
CA ILE A 97 -17.68 10.93 -25.44
C ILE A 97 -16.79 12.08 -24.94
N THR A 98 -17.17 13.32 -25.24
CA THR A 98 -16.47 14.52 -24.80
C THR A 98 -17.43 15.38 -23.98
N THR A 99 -17.08 15.68 -22.74
CA THR A 99 -17.81 16.63 -21.91
C THR A 99 -16.91 17.78 -21.51
N THR A 100 -17.40 19.00 -21.68
CA THR A 100 -16.70 20.23 -21.28
C THR A 100 -17.62 21.12 -20.45
N GLY A 101 -17.02 21.95 -19.60
CA GLY A 101 -17.75 22.99 -18.88
C GLY A 101 -18.46 22.52 -17.61
N GLY A 102 -18.77 23.48 -16.75
CA GLY A 102 -19.39 23.26 -15.44
C GLY A 102 -18.41 23.35 -14.26
N ALA A 103 -18.98 23.54 -13.06
CA ALA A 103 -18.23 23.36 -11.82
C ALA A 103 -17.95 21.87 -11.59
N THR A 104 -18.93 21.02 -11.90
CA THR A 104 -18.85 19.55 -11.86
C THR A 104 -19.19 19.01 -13.24
N THR A 105 -18.40 18.08 -13.75
CA THR A 105 -18.53 17.51 -15.10
C THR A 105 -18.38 15.99 -15.02
N SER A 106 -19.35 15.22 -15.52
CA SER A 106 -19.32 13.75 -15.51
C SER A 106 -19.69 13.22 -16.89
N ALA A 107 -18.83 12.49 -17.61
CA ALA A 107 -19.22 12.04 -18.95
C ALA A 107 -20.39 11.04 -18.92
N ILE A 108 -20.38 10.14 -17.95
CA ILE A 108 -21.49 9.27 -17.58
C ILE A 108 -21.77 9.49 -16.09
N SER A 109 -23.01 9.81 -15.74
CA SER A 109 -23.47 9.99 -14.37
C SER A 109 -24.65 9.06 -14.11
N GLY A 110 -24.81 8.54 -12.89
CA GLY A 110 -25.99 7.76 -12.53
C GLY A 110 -26.34 7.81 -11.06
N GLU A 111 -27.64 7.86 -10.76
CA GLU A 111 -28.21 7.77 -9.42
C GLU A 111 -29.36 6.75 -9.42
N GLY A 112 -29.32 5.74 -8.54
CA GLY A 112 -30.39 4.74 -8.48
C GLY A 112 -30.13 3.54 -7.57
N ASP A 113 -30.82 2.42 -7.76
CA ASP A 113 -30.60 1.19 -6.95
C ASP A 113 -29.54 0.26 -7.53
N ILE A 114 -29.63 -0.05 -8.82
CA ILE A 114 -28.68 -0.90 -9.53
C ILE A 114 -28.20 -0.15 -10.77
N LEU A 115 -26.90 0.12 -10.88
CA LEU A 115 -26.32 0.87 -11.99
C LEU A 115 -25.13 0.11 -12.58
N ARG A 116 -25.03 0.09 -13.91
CA ARG A 116 -23.86 -0.48 -14.60
C ARG A 116 -23.35 0.39 -15.73
N SER A 117 -22.03 0.57 -15.80
CA SER A 117 -21.37 1.18 -16.95
C SER A 117 -20.25 0.28 -17.47
N THR A 118 -20.13 0.16 -18.79
CA THR A 118 -19.10 -0.67 -19.45
C THR A 118 -18.36 0.14 -20.52
N LEU A 119 -17.02 0.17 -20.45
CA LEU A 119 -16.15 0.74 -21.47
C LEU A 119 -15.40 -0.38 -22.21
N ASN A 120 -15.77 -0.60 -23.47
CA ASN A 120 -15.29 -1.67 -24.35
C ASN A 120 -14.49 -1.11 -25.55
N GLY A 121 -13.47 -0.29 -25.27
CA GLY A 121 -12.55 0.22 -26.29
C GLY A 121 -12.81 1.66 -26.76
N GLY A 122 -13.88 2.31 -26.29
CA GLY A 122 -14.15 3.71 -26.61
C GLY A 122 -13.24 4.70 -25.86
N SER A 123 -13.41 6.00 -26.14
CA SER A 123 -12.72 7.08 -25.46
C SER A 123 -13.71 7.98 -24.72
N ILE A 124 -13.42 8.29 -23.46
CA ILE A 124 -14.12 9.29 -22.65
C ILE A 124 -13.15 10.42 -22.34
N ARG A 125 -13.57 11.66 -22.60
CA ARG A 125 -12.82 12.88 -22.27
C ARG A 125 -13.73 13.81 -21.50
N ALA A 126 -13.40 14.09 -20.25
CA ALA A 126 -14.14 15.01 -19.41
C ALA A 126 -13.22 16.16 -18.98
N GLN A 127 -13.69 17.40 -19.09
CA GLN A 127 -12.93 18.61 -18.76
C GLN A 127 -13.77 19.61 -17.97
N GLY A 128 -13.24 20.12 -16.86
CA GLY A 128 -13.97 21.00 -15.95
C GLY A 128 -13.18 21.34 -14.70
N ARG A 129 -13.83 21.80 -13.63
CA ARG A 129 -13.16 22.04 -12.35
C ARG A 129 -13.09 20.76 -11.51
N PHE A 130 -14.24 20.18 -11.19
CA PHE A 130 -14.41 18.86 -10.59
C PHE A 130 -14.88 17.90 -11.68
N VAL A 131 -14.09 16.88 -11.99
CA VAL A 131 -14.31 16.07 -13.20
C VAL A 131 -14.39 14.61 -12.86
N ASN A 132 -15.43 13.92 -13.30
CA ASN A 132 -15.52 12.47 -13.28
C ASN A 132 -15.60 11.95 -14.74
N GLY A 133 -14.85 10.92 -15.09
CA GLY A 133 -15.08 10.22 -16.36
C GLY A 133 -16.40 9.47 -16.31
N ILE A 134 -16.53 8.56 -15.34
CA ILE A 134 -17.75 7.80 -15.04
C ILE A 134 -18.06 7.94 -13.55
N GLU A 135 -19.29 8.29 -13.19
CA GLU A 135 -19.76 8.40 -11.80
C GLU A 135 -21.07 7.65 -11.63
N LEU A 136 -21.10 6.63 -10.77
CA LEU A 136 -22.32 5.89 -10.42
C LEU A 136 -22.53 5.96 -8.90
N ARG A 137 -23.72 6.38 -8.48
CA ARG A 137 -24.14 6.43 -7.07
C ARG A 137 -25.39 5.57 -6.89
N ALA A 138 -25.23 4.42 -6.24
CA ALA A 138 -26.31 3.46 -6.09
C ALA A 138 -26.77 3.28 -4.63
N THR A 139 -28.01 2.85 -4.38
CA THR A 139 -28.41 2.37 -3.04
C THR A 139 -28.05 0.89 -2.87
N GLY A 140 -28.17 0.08 -3.93
CA GLY A 140 -27.88 -1.35 -3.91
C GLY A 140 -26.52 -1.71 -4.53
N THR A 141 -26.37 -1.55 -5.85
CA THR A 141 -25.16 -1.98 -6.57
C THR A 141 -24.72 -0.98 -7.62
N ALA A 142 -23.47 -0.55 -7.57
CA ALA A 142 -22.81 0.23 -8.62
C ALA A 142 -21.65 -0.57 -9.21
N THR A 143 -21.68 -0.83 -10.52
CA THR A 143 -20.63 -1.58 -11.23
C THR A 143 -20.09 -0.80 -12.42
N ILE A 144 -18.77 -0.64 -12.50
CA ILE A 144 -18.08 -0.08 -13.66
C ILE A 144 -17.08 -1.11 -14.19
N ASP A 145 -17.24 -1.52 -15.45
CA ASP A 145 -16.33 -2.44 -16.15
C ASP A 145 -15.54 -1.71 -17.24
N ILE A 146 -14.21 -1.68 -17.14
CA ILE A 146 -13.30 -1.01 -18.07
C ILE A 146 -12.42 -2.06 -18.74
N ASN A 147 -12.92 -2.64 -19.83
CA ASN A 147 -12.27 -3.77 -20.52
C ASN A 147 -11.18 -3.32 -21.50
N ALA A 148 -11.35 -2.15 -22.11
CA ALA A 148 -10.41 -1.51 -23.03
C ALA A 148 -10.81 -0.04 -23.23
N GLY A 149 -9.97 0.76 -23.88
CA GLY A 149 -10.29 2.15 -24.24
C GLY A 149 -9.53 3.16 -23.40
N SER A 150 -9.97 4.42 -23.39
CA SER A 150 -9.31 5.48 -22.62
C SER A 150 -10.31 6.37 -21.89
N ILE A 151 -9.97 6.76 -20.66
CA ILE A 151 -10.65 7.81 -19.89
C ILE A 151 -9.63 8.90 -19.59
N ALA A 152 -9.89 10.13 -20.04
CA ALA A 152 -9.11 11.31 -19.65
C ALA A 152 -10.01 12.25 -18.85
N ALA A 153 -9.74 12.41 -17.57
CA ALA A 153 -10.45 13.34 -16.68
C ALA A 153 -9.49 14.48 -16.31
N THR A 154 -9.67 15.63 -16.94
CA THR A 154 -8.78 16.79 -16.77
C THR A 154 -9.52 17.92 -16.07
N GLY A 155 -9.22 18.12 -14.79
CA GLY A 155 -9.74 19.24 -14.03
C GLY A 155 -8.73 19.84 -13.07
N ASP A 156 -9.06 21.04 -12.61
CA ASP A 156 -8.22 21.87 -11.73
C ASP A 156 -8.28 21.41 -10.26
N VAL A 157 -9.33 20.68 -9.87
CA VAL A 157 -9.56 20.23 -8.48
C VAL A 157 -10.21 18.85 -8.47
N LEU A 158 -9.51 17.83 -7.96
CA LEU A 158 -10.05 16.49 -7.69
C LEU A 158 -10.74 15.85 -8.93
N SER A 159 -9.94 15.48 -9.92
CA SER A 159 -10.41 14.73 -11.09
C SER A 159 -10.44 13.22 -10.80
N THR A 160 -11.54 12.54 -11.10
CA THR A 160 -11.68 11.08 -10.97
C THR A 160 -11.87 10.42 -12.33
N GLY A 161 -11.11 9.38 -12.64
CA GLY A 161 -11.34 8.60 -13.86
C GLY A 161 -12.68 7.84 -13.81
N ALA A 162 -12.86 7.00 -12.79
CA ALA A 162 -14.11 6.29 -12.54
C ALA A 162 -14.46 6.23 -11.04
N TRP A 163 -15.72 6.46 -10.70
CA TRP A 163 -16.25 6.48 -9.33
C TRP A 163 -17.51 5.61 -9.26
N ALA A 164 -17.47 4.53 -8.49
CA ALA A 164 -18.65 3.76 -8.08
C ALA A 164 -18.90 3.97 -6.58
N SER A 165 -20.11 4.34 -6.18
CA SER A 165 -20.49 4.57 -4.79
C SER A 165 -21.78 3.83 -4.43
N THR A 166 -21.89 3.32 -3.21
CA THR A 166 -23.14 2.80 -2.63
C THR A 166 -23.47 3.37 -1.26
N GLU A 167 -24.74 3.67 -1.00
CA GLU A 167 -25.23 4.22 0.27
C GLU A 167 -26.15 3.30 1.08
N GLY A 168 -26.67 2.21 0.49
CA GLY A 168 -27.48 1.24 1.26
C GLY A 168 -26.60 0.36 2.13
N ASP A 169 -27.19 -0.18 3.20
CA ASP A 169 -26.52 -1.00 4.22
C ASP A 169 -25.62 -2.06 3.55
N GLN A 170 -26.21 -2.96 2.77
CA GLN A 170 -25.48 -4.02 2.06
C GLN A 170 -25.00 -3.58 0.65
N GLY A 171 -24.75 -2.29 0.47
CA GLY A 171 -24.40 -1.70 -0.81
C GLY A 171 -23.07 -2.24 -1.34
N THR A 172 -23.04 -2.62 -2.62
CA THR A 172 -21.83 -3.08 -3.33
C THR A 172 -21.38 -2.09 -4.40
N ALA A 173 -20.24 -1.44 -4.20
CA ALA A 173 -19.55 -0.67 -5.22
C ALA A 173 -18.38 -1.47 -5.80
N SER A 174 -18.35 -1.61 -7.13
CA SER A 174 -17.36 -2.44 -7.82
C SER A 174 -16.81 -1.75 -9.06
N ILE A 175 -15.49 -1.78 -9.22
CA ILE A 175 -14.81 -1.39 -10.46
C ILE A 175 -13.89 -2.51 -10.92
N THR A 176 -14.02 -2.93 -12.18
CA THR A 176 -13.10 -3.88 -12.82
C THR A 176 -12.37 -3.20 -13.97
N MET A 177 -11.05 -3.28 -13.99
CA MET A 177 -10.21 -2.76 -15.07
C MET A 177 -9.34 -3.88 -15.67
N GLY A 178 -9.30 -3.97 -16.99
CA GLY A 178 -8.56 -4.99 -17.71
C GLY A 178 -8.10 -4.54 -19.09
N GLY A 179 -7.52 -5.49 -19.83
CA GLY A 179 -7.09 -5.31 -21.22
C GLY A 179 -6.10 -4.17 -21.41
N THR A 180 -6.37 -3.30 -22.38
CA THR A 180 -5.54 -2.14 -22.76
C THR A 180 -6.12 -0.80 -22.30
N ALA A 181 -6.96 -0.82 -21.26
CA ALA A 181 -7.57 0.39 -20.72
C ALA A 181 -6.52 1.43 -20.28
N ALA A 182 -6.76 2.71 -20.54
CA ALA A 182 -5.89 3.81 -20.10
C ALA A 182 -6.72 4.85 -19.34
N ILE A 183 -6.27 5.25 -18.15
CA ILE A 183 -6.90 6.31 -17.35
C ILE A 183 -5.86 7.38 -17.08
N GLU A 184 -6.15 8.61 -17.49
CA GLU A 184 -5.30 9.78 -17.24
C GLU A 184 -6.04 10.83 -16.41
N VAL A 185 -5.46 11.23 -15.28
CA VAL A 185 -6.01 12.24 -14.37
C VAL A 185 -4.99 13.34 -14.05
N SER A 186 -5.42 14.61 -14.07
CA SER A 186 -4.49 15.77 -13.92
C SER A 186 -4.21 16.19 -12.48
N ASP A 187 -5.21 16.11 -11.60
CA ASP A 187 -5.09 16.37 -10.16
C ASP A 187 -6.18 15.60 -9.42
N GLY A 188 -5.98 14.30 -9.19
CA GLY A 188 -6.98 13.50 -8.49
C GLY A 188 -6.76 12.00 -8.55
N ILE A 189 -7.87 11.25 -8.53
CA ILE A 189 -7.88 9.81 -8.25
C ILE A 189 -8.13 9.05 -9.56
N GLY A 190 -7.37 7.99 -9.84
CA GLY A 190 -7.62 7.19 -11.04
C GLY A 190 -9.00 6.53 -10.97
N ILE A 191 -9.21 5.63 -10.01
CA ILE A 191 -10.46 4.91 -9.81
C ILE A 191 -10.84 4.76 -8.34
N VAL A 192 -12.13 4.87 -8.02
CA VAL A 192 -12.69 4.82 -6.66
C VAL A 192 -13.91 3.90 -6.59
N ALA A 193 -13.85 2.90 -5.72
CA ALA A 193 -15.03 2.18 -5.24
C ALA A 193 -15.33 2.63 -3.80
N ARG A 194 -16.59 3.00 -3.51
CA ARG A 194 -17.01 3.49 -2.18
C ARG A 194 -18.30 2.82 -1.74
N SER A 195 -18.36 2.25 -0.55
CA SER A 195 -19.61 1.86 0.11
C SER A 195 -19.68 2.53 1.48
N VAL A 196 -20.84 3.01 1.94
CA VAL A 196 -20.99 3.67 3.25
C VAL A 196 -22.02 3.01 4.17
N GLY A 197 -22.65 1.92 3.74
CA GLY A 197 -23.65 1.20 4.52
C GLY A 197 -23.07 0.14 5.48
N GLU A 198 -23.88 -0.31 6.44
CA GLU A 198 -23.55 -1.45 7.32
C GLU A 198 -23.37 -2.75 6.52
N ASP A 199 -22.19 -3.38 6.63
CA ASP A 199 -21.75 -4.52 5.82
C ASP A 199 -21.52 -4.19 4.33
N GLY A 200 -21.35 -2.91 3.99
CA GLY A 200 -21.09 -2.45 2.64
C GLY A 200 -19.77 -2.97 2.06
N THR A 201 -19.75 -3.33 0.78
CA THR A 201 -18.54 -3.80 0.08
C THR A 201 -18.09 -2.81 -1.00
N ALA A 202 -16.85 -2.37 -0.93
CA ALA A 202 -16.18 -1.63 -2.00
C ALA A 202 -15.04 -2.49 -2.57
N SER A 203 -15.11 -2.82 -3.86
CA SER A 203 -14.16 -3.71 -4.52
C SER A 203 -13.57 -3.07 -5.77
N LEU A 204 -12.26 -3.19 -5.92
CA LEU A 204 -11.53 -2.79 -7.11
C LEU A 204 -10.67 -3.97 -7.61
N GLN A 205 -10.81 -4.31 -8.89
CA GLN A 205 -10.00 -5.34 -9.54
C GLN A 205 -9.26 -4.78 -10.76
N ILE A 206 -7.92 -4.85 -10.77
CA ILE A 206 -7.05 -4.37 -11.85
C ILE A 206 -6.26 -5.54 -12.41
N SER A 207 -6.62 -5.99 -13.60
CA SER A 207 -5.97 -7.13 -14.29
C SER A 207 -5.10 -6.71 -15.47
N GLY A 208 -5.16 -5.43 -15.88
CA GLY A 208 -4.48 -4.89 -17.05
C GLY A 208 -4.61 -3.37 -17.16
N GLY A 209 -4.16 -2.83 -18.29
CA GLY A 209 -4.24 -1.40 -18.58
C GLY A 209 -3.22 -0.53 -17.83
N SER A 210 -3.44 0.79 -17.89
CA SER A 210 -2.59 1.79 -17.27
C SER A 210 -3.42 2.89 -16.60
N ILE A 211 -3.02 3.30 -15.39
CA ILE A 211 -3.55 4.45 -14.67
C ILE A 211 -2.39 5.41 -14.46
N SER A 212 -2.52 6.65 -14.94
CA SER A 212 -1.54 7.71 -14.74
C SER A 212 -2.19 8.93 -14.12
N GLY A 213 -1.63 9.42 -13.03
CA GLY A 213 -2.15 10.58 -12.33
C GLY A 213 -1.06 11.52 -11.84
N ASN A 214 -1.35 12.81 -11.87
CA ASN A 214 -0.60 13.81 -11.12
C ASN A 214 -1.48 14.29 -9.95
N GLY A 215 -0.88 14.70 -8.83
CA GLY A 215 -1.58 15.22 -7.66
C GLY A 215 -1.35 14.46 -6.36
N SER A 216 -2.02 14.90 -5.30
CA SER A 216 -1.89 14.34 -3.93
C SER A 216 -2.83 13.16 -3.66
N SER A 217 -3.15 12.38 -4.69
CA SER A 217 -4.27 11.44 -4.67
C SER A 217 -3.88 10.03 -5.11
N ALA A 218 -4.81 9.08 -4.94
CA ALA A 218 -4.58 7.66 -5.15
C ALA A 218 -4.72 7.23 -6.63
N GLY A 219 -4.00 6.19 -7.06
CA GLY A 219 -4.24 5.55 -8.37
C GLY A 219 -5.53 4.74 -8.36
N GLY A 220 -5.65 3.79 -7.43
CA GLY A 220 -6.88 3.02 -7.19
C GLY A 220 -7.23 2.99 -5.71
N ASN A 221 -8.49 3.32 -5.37
CA ASN A 221 -8.96 3.38 -3.98
C ASN A 221 -10.27 2.60 -3.77
N ALA A 222 -10.33 1.79 -2.72
CA ALA A 222 -11.56 1.20 -2.20
C ALA A 222 -11.84 1.75 -0.79
N PHE A 223 -13.04 2.27 -0.56
CA PHE A 223 -13.50 2.77 0.74
C PHE A 223 -14.78 2.05 1.18
N ALA A 224 -14.80 1.47 2.38
CA ALA A 224 -16.02 0.91 2.97
C ALA A 224 -16.28 1.57 4.33
N GLY A 225 -17.42 2.22 4.51
CA GLY A 225 -17.91 2.69 5.79
C GLY A 225 -18.83 1.67 6.44
N GLY A 226 -19.18 1.89 7.71
CA GLY A 226 -20.16 1.08 8.44
C GLY A 226 -19.55 -0.13 9.15
N THR A 227 -20.24 -0.61 10.19
CA THR A 227 -19.90 -1.87 10.86
C THR A 227 -19.86 -3.00 9.84
N GLY A 228 -18.82 -3.85 9.87
CA GLY A 228 -18.67 -4.97 8.94
C GLY A 228 -18.26 -4.59 7.51
N GLY A 229 -17.98 -3.30 7.23
CA GLY A 229 -17.60 -2.83 5.91
C GLY A 229 -16.33 -3.52 5.36
N VAL A 230 -16.32 -3.81 4.06
CA VAL A 230 -15.21 -4.48 3.37
C VAL A 230 -14.69 -3.63 2.22
N ALA A 231 -13.46 -3.13 2.34
CA ALA A 231 -12.74 -2.43 1.27
C ALA A 231 -11.66 -3.34 0.69
N LYS A 232 -11.74 -3.65 -0.60
CA LYS A 232 -10.85 -4.60 -1.27
C LYS A 232 -10.26 -4.02 -2.56
N VAL A 233 -8.95 -4.15 -2.72
CA VAL A 233 -8.25 -3.85 -3.97
C VAL A 233 -7.41 -5.05 -4.38
N ASP A 234 -7.64 -5.60 -5.57
CA ASP A 234 -6.87 -6.69 -6.14
C ASP A 234 -6.18 -6.23 -7.44
N GLN A 235 -4.85 -6.23 -7.48
CA GLN A 235 -4.06 -6.00 -8.68
C GLN A 235 -3.36 -7.29 -9.12
N SER A 236 -3.71 -7.79 -10.30
CA SER A 236 -3.10 -8.96 -10.94
C SER A 236 -2.43 -8.64 -12.28
N GLY A 237 -2.24 -7.35 -12.57
CA GLY A 237 -1.58 -6.87 -13.78
C GLY A 237 -1.64 -5.34 -13.90
N GLY A 238 -1.34 -4.83 -15.10
CA GLY A 238 -1.41 -3.41 -15.41
C GLY A 238 -0.30 -2.55 -14.79
N THR A 239 -0.38 -1.24 -15.02
CA THR A 239 0.58 -0.25 -14.53
C THR A 239 -0.12 0.93 -13.88
N ILE A 240 0.31 1.32 -12.68
CA ILE A 240 -0.18 2.51 -11.98
C ILE A 240 1.02 3.45 -11.78
N MET A 241 0.91 4.69 -12.23
CA MET A 241 1.92 5.71 -12.05
C MET A 241 1.29 6.97 -11.48
N MET A 242 1.66 7.31 -10.24
CA MET A 242 1.19 8.51 -9.57
C MET A 242 2.37 9.43 -9.28
N THR A 243 2.22 10.71 -9.55
CA THR A 243 3.21 11.73 -9.18
C THR A 243 2.57 12.83 -8.34
N GLY A 244 3.27 13.32 -7.33
CA GLY A 244 2.78 14.35 -6.41
C GLY A 244 3.02 13.98 -4.95
N LYS A 245 3.03 15.00 -4.09
CA LYS A 245 3.18 14.81 -2.64
C LYS A 245 2.00 14.01 -2.08
N ASN A 246 2.23 13.07 -1.18
CA ASN A 246 1.19 12.19 -0.61
C ASN A 246 0.46 11.32 -1.65
N SER A 247 1.04 11.09 -2.83
CA SER A 247 0.41 10.21 -3.83
C SER A 247 0.31 8.78 -3.30
N SER A 248 -0.81 8.10 -3.55
CA SER A 248 -0.95 6.67 -3.21
C SER A 248 -1.08 5.84 -4.48
N GLY A 249 -0.43 4.69 -4.61
CA GLY A 249 -0.66 3.79 -5.74
C GLY A 249 -2.01 3.06 -5.60
N LEU A 250 -2.05 2.10 -4.69
CA LEU A 250 -3.23 1.35 -4.27
C LEU A 250 -3.65 1.76 -2.86
N GLY A 251 -4.95 1.84 -2.59
CA GLY A 251 -5.49 2.17 -1.27
C GLY A 251 -6.76 1.39 -0.95
N ALA A 252 -6.83 0.79 0.23
CA ALA A 252 -8.06 0.29 0.83
C ALA A 252 -8.25 0.97 2.19
N THR A 253 -9.46 1.48 2.46
CA THR A 253 -9.81 2.10 3.75
C THR A 253 -11.15 1.56 4.20
N ALA A 254 -11.22 1.07 5.44
CA ALA A 254 -12.48 0.69 6.05
C ALA A 254 -12.71 1.47 7.36
N ASP A 255 -13.92 2.01 7.51
CA ASP A 255 -14.31 2.89 8.61
C ASP A 255 -15.58 2.34 9.25
N GLY A 256 -15.40 1.54 10.31
CA GLY A 256 -16.47 0.91 11.06
C GLY A 256 -16.01 -0.29 11.87
N GLN A 257 -16.77 -0.67 12.90
CA GLN A 257 -16.39 -1.78 13.77
C GLN A 257 -16.37 -3.10 13.00
N ASN A 258 -15.43 -3.99 13.32
CA ASN A 258 -15.27 -5.27 12.63
C ASN A 258 -15.14 -5.14 11.10
N SER A 259 -14.55 -4.04 10.63
CA SER A 259 -14.37 -3.79 9.20
C SER A 259 -13.05 -4.37 8.69
N SER A 260 -12.91 -4.50 7.38
CA SER A 260 -11.68 -4.99 6.76
C SER A 260 -11.25 -4.15 5.57
N ALA A 261 -9.97 -3.78 5.53
CA ALA A 261 -9.33 -3.12 4.41
C ALA A 261 -8.21 -4.01 3.87
N THR A 262 -8.34 -4.51 2.66
CA THR A 262 -7.38 -5.45 2.05
C THR A 262 -6.87 -4.94 0.71
N VAL A 263 -5.55 -4.93 0.54
CA VAL A 263 -4.89 -4.76 -0.76
C VAL A 263 -4.14 -6.04 -1.12
N THR A 264 -4.42 -6.62 -2.28
CA THR A 264 -3.69 -7.76 -2.83
C THR A 264 -2.99 -7.37 -4.13
N MET A 265 -1.71 -7.68 -4.27
CA MET A 265 -0.95 -7.51 -5.51
C MET A 265 -0.26 -8.83 -5.88
N SER A 266 -0.61 -9.41 -7.03
CA SER A 266 -0.01 -10.65 -7.54
C SER A 266 0.86 -10.47 -8.78
N ASP A 267 0.67 -9.37 -9.51
CA ASP A 267 1.51 -8.95 -10.64
C ASP A 267 1.27 -7.44 -10.92
N GLY A 268 1.90 -6.90 -11.95
CA GLY A 268 1.79 -5.52 -12.39
C GLY A 268 2.88 -4.62 -11.83
N SER A 269 2.74 -3.31 -12.10
CA SER A 269 3.68 -2.29 -11.64
C SER A 269 2.96 -1.13 -10.99
N VAL A 270 3.44 -0.68 -9.84
CA VAL A 270 2.95 0.49 -9.12
C VAL A 270 4.13 1.42 -8.85
N SER A 271 4.05 2.65 -9.36
CA SER A 271 5.01 3.72 -9.11
C SER A 271 4.32 4.91 -8.45
N ALA A 272 4.82 5.37 -7.31
CA ALA A 272 4.33 6.56 -6.62
C ALA A 272 5.48 7.52 -6.30
N ASN A 273 5.50 8.68 -6.95
CA ASN A 273 6.63 9.61 -6.91
C ASN A 273 6.23 10.92 -6.23
N GLY A 274 6.73 11.11 -5.01
CA GLY A 274 6.55 12.33 -4.24
C GLY A 274 6.87 12.13 -2.77
N ASN A 275 7.07 13.24 -2.05
CA ASN A 275 7.29 13.16 -0.60
C ASN A 275 6.03 12.61 0.07
N GLN A 276 6.22 11.76 1.09
CA GLN A 276 5.14 11.15 1.88
C GLN A 276 4.19 10.25 1.06
N SER A 277 4.61 9.85 -0.15
CA SER A 277 3.84 8.95 -1.00
C SER A 277 3.87 7.50 -0.50
N THR A 278 2.82 6.75 -0.84
CA THR A 278 2.67 5.33 -0.49
C THR A 278 2.43 4.49 -1.74
N GLY A 279 3.05 3.32 -1.88
CA GLY A 279 2.78 2.44 -3.01
C GLY A 279 1.46 1.69 -2.83
N ALA A 280 1.32 0.95 -1.73
CA ALA A 280 0.09 0.22 -1.38
C ALA A 280 -0.28 0.47 0.09
N SER A 281 -1.54 0.82 0.35
CA SER A 281 -2.02 1.19 1.68
C SER A 281 -3.30 0.45 2.06
N ALA A 282 -3.37 -0.10 3.27
CA ALA A 282 -4.59 -0.56 3.92
C ALA A 282 -4.77 0.16 5.27
N ALA A 283 -5.95 0.68 5.56
CA ALA A 283 -6.21 1.40 6.81
C ALA A 283 -7.59 1.07 7.40
N VAL A 284 -7.62 0.87 8.72
CA VAL A 284 -8.84 0.74 9.52
C VAL A 284 -8.77 1.61 10.77
N TYR A 285 -9.90 2.15 11.22
CA TYR A 285 -9.94 3.16 12.29
C TYR A 285 -10.81 2.78 13.50
N GLU A 286 -11.48 1.63 13.47
CA GLU A 286 -12.52 1.26 14.44
C GLU A 286 -12.30 -0.15 15.01
N THR A 287 -12.86 -0.44 16.20
CA THR A 287 -12.54 -1.63 17.01
C THR A 287 -12.76 -2.94 16.26
N GLY A 288 -11.88 -3.91 16.49
CA GLY A 288 -11.99 -5.27 15.94
C GLY A 288 -11.75 -5.36 14.43
N SER A 289 -11.11 -4.34 13.83
CA SER A 289 -10.94 -4.26 12.38
C SER A 289 -9.57 -4.74 11.91
N GLU A 290 -9.47 -5.10 10.63
CA GLU A 290 -8.26 -5.64 10.01
C GLU A 290 -7.80 -4.80 8.82
N ALA A 291 -6.56 -4.32 8.85
CA ALA A 291 -5.86 -3.75 7.70
C ALA A 291 -4.80 -4.73 7.18
N ALA A 292 -4.94 -5.20 5.94
CA ALA A 292 -4.06 -6.20 5.35
C ALA A 292 -3.50 -5.77 3.98
N VAL A 293 -2.19 -5.96 3.77
CA VAL A 293 -1.54 -5.82 2.46
C VAL A 293 -0.81 -7.12 2.10
N ASN A 294 -1.19 -7.75 0.99
CA ASN A 294 -0.63 -9.04 0.53
C ASN A 294 0.01 -8.87 -0.85
N ILE A 295 1.34 -8.97 -0.95
CA ILE A 295 2.09 -8.87 -2.21
C ILE A 295 2.79 -10.19 -2.52
N THR A 296 2.49 -10.80 -3.67
CA THR A 296 3.04 -12.09 -4.11
C THR A 296 3.86 -12.01 -5.40
N GLY A 297 3.74 -10.89 -6.13
CA GLY A 297 4.47 -10.62 -7.37
C GLY A 297 4.30 -9.16 -7.80
N GLY A 298 4.91 -8.82 -8.94
CA GLY A 298 4.94 -7.46 -9.48
C GLY A 298 5.96 -6.54 -8.80
N THR A 299 5.98 -5.28 -9.23
CA THR A 299 6.94 -4.26 -8.76
C THR A 299 6.22 -3.09 -8.12
N LEU A 300 6.64 -2.71 -6.91
CA LEU A 300 6.20 -1.52 -6.22
C LEU A 300 7.40 -0.60 -6.01
N SER A 301 7.38 0.61 -6.58
CA SER A 301 8.48 1.57 -6.47
C SER A 301 7.97 2.94 -6.03
N VAL A 302 8.48 3.42 -4.90
CA VAL A 302 8.08 4.70 -4.32
C VAL A 302 9.31 5.57 -4.13
N THR A 303 9.28 6.80 -4.63
CA THR A 303 10.43 7.72 -4.56
C THR A 303 10.02 9.06 -3.97
N GLY A 304 10.77 9.54 -2.99
CA GLY A 304 10.54 10.79 -2.28
C GLY A 304 10.97 10.71 -0.82
N ASN A 305 10.94 11.82 -0.09
CA ASN A 305 11.24 11.79 1.34
C ASN A 305 10.06 11.25 2.14
N SER A 306 10.35 10.43 3.16
CA SER A 306 9.35 9.82 4.05
C SER A 306 8.30 8.99 3.31
N VAL A 307 8.71 8.29 2.25
CA VAL A 307 7.81 7.43 1.49
C VAL A 307 7.64 6.06 2.14
N LYS A 308 6.55 5.37 1.78
CA LYS A 308 6.26 4.02 2.23
C LYS A 308 6.05 3.13 1.01
N GLY A 309 6.79 2.03 0.90
CA GLY A 309 6.49 1.03 -0.14
C GLY A 309 5.09 0.47 0.10
N THR A 310 4.92 -0.22 1.23
CA THR A 310 3.63 -0.69 1.72
C THR A 310 3.32 -0.15 3.11
N TYR A 311 2.03 0.08 3.39
CA TYR A 311 1.55 0.60 4.66
C TYR A 311 0.25 -0.10 5.09
N ALA A 312 0.24 -0.68 6.29
CA ALA A 312 -0.95 -1.19 6.94
C ALA A 312 -1.13 -0.48 8.28
N HIS A 313 -2.35 -0.03 8.57
CA HIS A 313 -2.61 0.85 9.71
C HIS A 313 -3.93 0.51 10.41
N ALA A 314 -3.88 0.30 11.72
CA ALA A 314 -5.07 0.07 12.54
C ALA A 314 -5.06 0.91 13.83
N ASP A 315 -6.04 1.79 14.01
CA ASP A 315 -6.04 2.77 15.12
C ASP A 315 -6.84 2.35 16.38
N ALA A 316 -7.64 1.29 16.32
CA ALA A 316 -8.59 0.97 17.38
C ALA A 316 -8.22 -0.29 18.17
N GLU A 317 -8.95 -0.51 19.28
CA GLU A 317 -8.77 -1.68 20.14
C GLU A 317 -8.98 -2.99 19.35
N GLN A 318 -8.27 -4.06 19.74
CA GLN A 318 -8.43 -5.40 19.15
C GLN A 318 -8.28 -5.44 17.62
N SER A 319 -7.61 -4.45 17.04
CA SER A 319 -7.42 -4.34 15.59
C SER A 319 -6.05 -4.83 15.17
N THR A 320 -5.95 -5.28 13.92
CA THR A 320 -4.72 -5.84 13.37
C THR A 320 -4.27 -5.07 12.12
N ALA A 321 -2.97 -4.85 12.01
CA ALA A 321 -2.32 -4.37 10.80
C ALA A 321 -1.32 -5.44 10.34
N SER A 322 -1.57 -6.07 9.19
CA SER A 322 -0.70 -7.13 8.66
C SER A 322 -0.19 -6.81 7.26
N ILE A 323 1.08 -7.11 7.01
CA ILE A 323 1.66 -7.07 5.67
C ILE A 323 2.40 -8.38 5.39
N ILE A 324 2.10 -9.00 4.25
CA ILE A 324 2.78 -10.20 3.76
C ILE A 324 3.40 -9.89 2.40
N VAL A 325 4.72 -10.06 2.30
CA VAL A 325 5.48 -10.02 1.04
C VAL A 325 6.02 -11.42 0.75
N ASN A 326 5.69 -11.96 -0.41
CA ASN A 326 5.99 -13.34 -0.79
C ASN A 326 6.31 -13.44 -2.30
N GLY A 327 6.74 -14.63 -2.74
CA GLY A 327 6.93 -14.96 -4.14
C GLY A 327 8.06 -14.16 -4.78
N THR A 328 7.73 -13.43 -5.84
CA THR A 328 8.70 -12.67 -6.67
C THR A 328 8.50 -11.16 -6.54
N ALA A 329 7.75 -10.71 -5.54
CA ALA A 329 7.46 -9.31 -5.31
C ALA A 329 8.74 -8.47 -5.13
N GLU A 330 8.78 -7.29 -5.76
CA GLU A 330 9.84 -6.30 -5.56
C GLU A 330 9.24 -5.03 -4.95
N VAL A 331 9.73 -4.63 -3.78
CA VAL A 331 9.33 -3.41 -3.08
C VAL A 331 10.55 -2.49 -2.96
N SER A 332 10.45 -1.29 -3.53
CA SER A 332 11.50 -0.27 -3.45
C SER A 332 10.97 1.04 -2.87
N ALA A 333 11.68 1.60 -1.89
CA ALA A 333 11.34 2.89 -1.27
C ALA A 333 12.60 3.76 -1.17
N ASN A 334 12.68 4.82 -1.99
CA ASN A 334 13.89 5.62 -2.16
C ASN A 334 13.70 7.06 -1.66
N GLY A 335 14.48 7.44 -0.66
CA GLY A 335 14.56 8.78 -0.08
C GLY A 335 14.78 8.74 1.44
N ALA A 336 15.13 9.86 2.05
CA ALA A 336 15.38 9.91 3.49
C ALA A 336 14.11 9.60 4.30
N ARG A 337 14.25 8.90 5.42
CA ARG A 337 13.16 8.49 6.33
C ARG A 337 12.11 7.59 5.68
N SER A 338 12.47 6.89 4.62
CA SER A 338 11.56 6.01 3.90
C SER A 338 11.42 4.66 4.59
N VAL A 339 10.29 4.00 4.39
CA VAL A 339 10.06 2.65 4.90
C VAL A 339 9.64 1.75 3.74
N GLY A 340 10.29 0.60 3.58
CA GLY A 340 9.93 -0.37 2.55
C GLY A 340 8.55 -0.98 2.84
N VAL A 341 8.42 -1.61 4.01
CA VAL A 341 7.21 -2.29 4.47
C VAL A 341 6.87 -1.84 5.89
N PHE A 342 5.68 -1.25 6.10
CA PHE A 342 5.32 -0.66 7.39
C PHE A 342 3.94 -1.06 7.90
N ALA A 343 3.89 -1.89 8.95
CA ALA A 343 2.67 -2.15 9.71
C ALA A 343 2.65 -1.32 11.00
N LYS A 344 1.50 -0.69 11.30
CA LYS A 344 1.33 0.16 12.48
C LYS A 344 0.00 -0.09 13.17
N THR A 345 0.02 -0.14 14.50
CA THR A 345 -1.18 -0.06 15.32
C THR A 345 -1.08 1.00 16.42
N THR A 346 -2.22 1.59 16.80
CA THR A 346 -2.29 2.59 17.89
C THR A 346 -3.39 2.33 18.93
N GLY A 347 -4.08 1.18 18.89
CA GLY A 347 -5.06 0.77 19.91
C GLY A 347 -4.51 -0.18 20.98
N VAL A 348 -5.28 -0.44 22.04
CA VAL A 348 -4.97 -1.50 23.04
C VAL A 348 -5.25 -2.90 22.47
N ASP A 349 -4.51 -3.90 22.96
CA ASP A 349 -4.67 -5.30 22.54
C ASP A 349 -4.58 -5.47 21.00
N THR A 350 -3.67 -4.72 20.36
CA THR A 350 -3.49 -4.71 18.90
C THR A 350 -2.25 -5.46 18.44
N GLU A 351 -2.21 -5.81 17.15
CA GLU A 351 -1.03 -6.43 16.54
C GLU A 351 -0.63 -5.77 15.23
N ALA A 352 0.61 -5.28 15.16
CA ALA A 352 1.28 -4.87 13.93
C ALA A 352 2.23 -6.00 13.48
N SER A 353 2.01 -6.57 12.30
CA SER A 353 2.80 -7.69 11.79
C SER A 353 3.31 -7.48 10.37
N VAL A 354 4.57 -7.85 10.14
CA VAL A 354 5.21 -7.88 8.82
C VAL A 354 5.81 -9.26 8.58
N THR A 355 5.51 -9.86 7.44
CA THR A 355 6.04 -11.18 7.06
C THR A 355 6.66 -11.14 5.67
N LEU A 356 7.91 -11.61 5.56
CA LEU A 356 8.65 -11.75 4.30
C LEU A 356 9.00 -13.23 4.06
N TYR A 357 8.33 -13.87 3.10
CA TYR A 357 8.61 -15.27 2.70
C TYR A 357 9.39 -15.38 1.39
N GLY A 358 9.42 -14.32 0.58
CA GLY A 358 10.08 -14.27 -0.72
C GLY A 358 10.21 -12.83 -1.20
N GLY A 359 10.65 -12.63 -2.44
CA GLY A 359 10.81 -11.29 -3.01
C GLY A 359 12.02 -10.49 -2.50
N SER A 360 12.03 -9.20 -2.81
CA SER A 360 13.08 -8.25 -2.41
C SER A 360 12.47 -6.95 -1.90
N VAL A 361 13.02 -6.44 -0.79
CA VAL A 361 12.74 -5.11 -0.23
C VAL A 361 14.01 -4.29 -0.26
N VAL A 362 14.04 -3.23 -1.07
CA VAL A 362 15.20 -2.33 -1.23
C VAL A 362 14.83 -0.93 -0.76
N VAL A 363 15.56 -0.40 0.21
CA VAL A 363 15.29 0.93 0.77
C VAL A 363 16.58 1.74 0.81
N GLU A 364 16.55 2.92 0.22
CA GLU A 364 17.72 3.80 0.14
C GLU A 364 17.40 5.15 0.77
N GLY A 365 18.26 5.61 1.68
CA GLY A 365 18.16 6.91 2.32
C GLY A 365 18.54 6.88 3.80
N ALA A 366 19.03 8.01 4.31
CA ALA A 366 19.29 8.15 5.75
C ALA A 366 18.00 8.00 6.58
N ASP A 367 18.12 7.47 7.80
CA ASP A 367 17.03 7.20 8.73
C ASP A 367 15.93 6.29 8.15
N SER A 368 16.25 5.45 7.17
CA SER A 368 15.27 4.60 6.48
C SER A 368 15.12 3.22 7.12
N THR A 369 14.05 2.50 6.79
CA THR A 369 13.81 1.14 7.34
C THR A 369 13.30 0.19 6.27
N GLY A 370 13.84 -1.02 6.18
CA GLY A 370 13.37 -2.07 5.29
C GLY A 370 11.99 -2.57 5.71
N LEU A 371 11.93 -3.29 6.82
CA LEU A 371 10.71 -3.84 7.42
C LEU A 371 10.44 -3.16 8.77
N HIS A 372 9.23 -2.66 9.00
CA HIS A 372 8.89 -1.94 10.22
C HIS A 372 7.53 -2.42 10.77
N ALA A 373 7.49 -2.84 12.03
CA ALA A 373 6.26 -3.09 12.78
C ALA A 373 6.25 -2.19 14.04
N ASP A 374 5.18 -1.41 14.24
CA ASP A 374 5.08 -0.39 15.29
C ASP A 374 3.76 -0.54 16.07
N ALA A 375 3.85 -0.84 17.37
CA ALA A 375 2.70 -1.07 18.25
C ALA A 375 2.85 -0.31 19.59
N ARG A 376 2.12 0.81 19.76
CA ARG A 376 2.45 1.82 20.80
C ARG A 376 1.58 1.88 22.05
N ILE A 377 0.63 0.97 22.22
CA ILE A 377 -0.34 1.06 23.32
C ILE A 377 -0.42 -0.28 24.06
N ALA A 378 -0.84 -0.25 25.33
CA ALA A 378 -0.88 -1.39 26.27
C ALA A 378 -1.27 -2.73 25.62
N ASN A 379 -0.57 -3.80 26.00
CA ASN A 379 -0.76 -5.18 25.54
C ASN A 379 -0.63 -5.41 24.02
N SER A 380 0.00 -4.49 23.29
CA SER A 380 0.16 -4.64 21.83
C SER A 380 1.44 -5.36 21.44
N ALA A 381 1.41 -5.99 20.27
CA ALA A 381 2.54 -6.73 19.71
C ALA A 381 2.98 -6.14 18.36
N ALA A 382 4.29 -5.94 18.21
CA ALA A 382 4.96 -5.67 16.94
C ALA A 382 5.76 -6.92 16.54
N ARG A 383 5.44 -7.53 15.40
CA ARG A 383 6.05 -8.78 14.94
C ARG A 383 6.61 -8.65 13.55
N ILE A 384 7.86 -9.08 13.36
CA ILE A 384 8.47 -9.25 12.05
C ILE A 384 8.88 -10.71 11.88
N THR A 385 8.49 -11.34 10.76
CA THR A 385 8.93 -12.69 10.39
C THR A 385 9.60 -12.68 9.03
N VAL A 386 10.83 -13.16 8.94
CA VAL A 386 11.58 -13.32 7.68
C VAL A 386 11.88 -14.80 7.46
N GLY A 387 11.05 -15.45 6.65
CA GLY A 387 11.24 -16.86 6.25
C GLY A 387 12.10 -17.01 4.98
N GLY A 388 12.23 -15.96 4.18
CA GLY A 388 12.96 -15.97 2.90
C GLY A 388 13.17 -14.57 2.33
N GLY A 389 13.49 -14.48 1.04
CA GLY A 389 13.68 -13.21 0.34
C GLY A 389 14.95 -12.45 0.70
N SER A 390 14.98 -11.17 0.34
CA SER A 390 16.09 -10.24 0.64
C SER A 390 15.58 -8.89 1.13
N VAL A 391 16.27 -8.31 2.10
CA VAL A 391 16.11 -6.92 2.55
C VAL A 391 17.46 -6.22 2.40
N SER A 392 17.51 -5.14 1.64
CA SER A 392 18.70 -4.32 1.46
C SER A 392 18.37 -2.88 1.84
N THR A 393 19.12 -2.34 2.79
CA THR A 393 18.94 -0.97 3.29
C THR A 393 20.26 -0.21 3.22
N SER A 394 20.23 1.03 2.76
CA SER A 394 21.43 1.88 2.69
C SER A 394 21.16 3.31 3.17
N GLY A 395 22.13 3.87 3.87
CA GLY A 395 22.08 5.22 4.43
C GLY A 395 22.39 5.23 5.93
N ASP A 396 22.87 6.37 6.43
CA ASP A 396 23.15 6.52 7.86
C ASP A 396 21.87 6.33 8.69
N ASN A 397 21.99 5.65 9.83
CA ASN A 397 20.88 5.24 10.70
C ASN A 397 19.82 4.34 10.01
N ALA A 398 20.10 3.76 8.85
CA ALA A 398 19.16 2.85 8.20
C ALA A 398 18.99 1.55 9.01
N ILE A 399 17.81 0.92 8.94
CA ILE A 399 17.54 -0.33 9.66
C ILE A 399 16.95 -1.37 8.71
N GLY A 400 17.49 -2.59 8.68
CA GLY A 400 16.96 -3.69 7.87
C GLY A 400 15.55 -4.10 8.32
N ALA A 401 15.42 -4.54 9.57
CA ALA A 401 14.14 -4.90 10.20
C ALA A 401 14.01 -4.26 11.59
N HIS A 402 12.93 -3.50 11.82
CA HIS A 402 12.67 -2.78 13.07
C HIS A 402 11.31 -3.16 13.66
N SER A 403 11.31 -3.87 14.78
CA SER A 403 10.12 -4.12 15.58
C SER A 403 10.13 -3.19 16.79
N TYR A 404 9.09 -2.38 16.94
CA TYR A 404 8.96 -1.37 17.99
C TYR A 404 7.66 -1.57 18.77
N ALA A 405 7.76 -1.68 20.09
CA ALA A 405 6.62 -1.71 20.98
C ALA A 405 6.77 -0.69 22.13
N GLU A 406 5.69 0.01 22.48
CA GLU A 406 5.66 0.99 23.58
C GLU A 406 4.45 0.72 24.48
N ALA A 407 4.53 -0.25 25.38
CA ALA A 407 3.36 -0.72 26.11
C ALA A 407 3.73 -1.42 27.42
N SER A 408 2.88 -1.29 28.44
CA SER A 408 2.89 -2.23 29.57
C SER A 408 2.63 -3.63 29.03
N SER A 409 3.58 -4.55 29.18
CA SER A 409 3.61 -5.89 28.58
C SER A 409 3.72 -5.96 27.04
N GLY A 410 4.15 -4.87 26.39
CA GLY A 410 4.37 -4.84 24.94
C GLY A 410 5.37 -5.89 24.45
N GLN A 411 5.18 -6.38 23.23
CA GLN A 411 6.07 -7.37 22.63
C GLN A 411 6.63 -6.85 21.31
N ALA A 412 7.94 -6.61 21.24
CA ALA A 412 8.67 -6.37 20.01
C ALA A 412 9.44 -7.64 19.64
N SER A 413 8.99 -8.37 18.61
CA SER A 413 9.62 -9.63 18.20
C SER A 413 10.06 -9.62 16.74
N VAL A 414 11.24 -10.15 16.47
CA VAL A 414 11.74 -10.44 15.12
C VAL A 414 12.15 -11.91 15.02
N MET A 415 11.62 -12.65 14.04
CA MET A 415 11.95 -14.05 13.78
C MET A 415 12.58 -14.19 12.39
N ILE A 416 13.79 -14.73 12.31
CA ILE A 416 14.54 -14.95 11.07
C ILE A 416 14.74 -16.46 10.86
N GLY A 417 13.94 -17.05 9.98
CA GLY A 417 14.06 -18.45 9.58
C GLY A 417 14.89 -18.67 8.31
N GLY A 418 15.08 -17.62 7.51
CA GLY A 418 15.78 -17.69 6.22
C GLY A 418 16.07 -16.32 5.63
N GLY A 419 16.35 -16.27 4.33
CA GLY A 419 16.57 -15.02 3.59
C GLY A 419 17.89 -14.31 3.90
N SER A 420 17.96 -13.04 3.49
CA SER A 420 19.11 -12.15 3.75
C SER A 420 18.66 -10.76 4.16
N ILE A 421 19.35 -10.16 5.13
CA ILE A 421 19.21 -8.76 5.53
C ILE A 421 20.60 -8.11 5.45
N SER A 422 20.74 -7.06 4.64
CA SER A 422 21.98 -6.30 4.48
C SER A 422 21.73 -4.82 4.74
N THR A 423 22.53 -4.22 5.62
CA THR A 423 22.42 -2.79 5.94
C THR A 423 23.78 -2.10 5.80
N GLU A 424 23.80 -0.99 5.10
CA GLU A 424 24.99 -0.15 4.89
C GLU A 424 24.75 1.28 5.41
N GLY A 425 25.75 1.89 6.03
CA GLY A 425 25.70 3.26 6.56
C GLY A 425 26.16 3.38 8.00
N ALA A 426 26.57 4.56 8.44
CA ALA A 426 26.96 4.76 9.84
C ALA A 426 25.76 4.60 10.77
N ALA A 427 25.95 3.97 11.92
CA ALA A 427 24.92 3.64 12.90
C ALA A 427 23.70 2.88 12.30
N SER A 428 23.91 2.16 11.20
CA SER A 428 22.85 1.43 10.51
C SER A 428 22.68 0.02 11.09
N HIS A 429 21.49 -0.42 11.42
CA HIS A 429 21.28 -1.72 12.07
C HIS A 429 20.73 -2.79 11.11
N GLY A 430 21.12 -4.05 11.28
CA GLY A 430 20.52 -5.17 10.54
C GLY A 430 19.11 -5.45 11.03
N VAL A 431 19.02 -5.98 12.26
CA VAL A 431 17.78 -6.27 12.96
C VAL A 431 17.74 -5.51 14.28
N PHE A 432 16.63 -4.82 14.55
CA PHE A 432 16.42 -4.08 15.78
C PHE A 432 15.04 -4.39 16.36
N ALA A 433 15.00 -5.06 17.52
CA ALA A 433 13.81 -5.18 18.35
C ALA A 433 13.92 -4.21 19.53
N ASN A 434 12.93 -3.35 19.73
CA ASN A 434 12.95 -2.33 20.76
C ASN A 434 11.62 -2.27 21.52
N MET A 435 11.69 -2.32 22.84
CA MET A 435 10.51 -2.26 23.70
C MET A 435 10.68 -1.20 24.79
N TYR A 436 9.71 -0.30 24.89
CA TYR A 436 9.59 0.69 25.97
C TYR A 436 8.37 0.37 26.84
N GLY A 437 8.59 0.05 28.12
CA GLY A 437 7.48 -0.29 29.01
C GLY A 437 7.84 -1.23 30.15
N TYR A 438 6.90 -1.36 31.09
CA TYR A 438 6.98 -2.29 32.21
C TYR A 438 6.73 -3.71 31.72
N GLU A 439 7.59 -4.65 32.12
CA GLU A 439 7.40 -6.10 31.88
C GLU A 439 7.24 -6.49 30.39
N GLY A 440 7.57 -5.61 29.45
CA GLY A 440 7.54 -5.92 28.03
C GLY A 440 8.75 -6.72 27.59
N THR A 441 8.71 -7.20 26.35
CA THR A 441 9.77 -8.05 25.78
C THR A 441 10.25 -7.51 24.44
N ALA A 442 11.57 -7.56 24.23
CA ALA A 442 12.20 -7.37 22.93
C ALA A 442 12.95 -8.66 22.56
N THR A 443 12.46 -9.40 21.58
CA THR A 443 13.02 -10.71 21.21
C THR A 443 13.49 -10.76 19.77
N VAL A 444 14.65 -11.38 19.54
CA VAL A 444 15.15 -11.72 18.20
C VAL A 444 15.50 -13.20 18.17
N ASP A 445 14.83 -13.98 17.33
CA ASP A 445 15.07 -15.41 17.18
C ASP A 445 15.55 -15.73 15.76
N ILE A 446 16.77 -16.26 15.65
CA ILE A 446 17.46 -16.54 14.39
C ILE A 446 17.69 -18.05 14.29
N SER A 447 17.04 -18.70 13.34
CA SER A 447 17.22 -20.14 13.06
C SER A 447 17.84 -20.41 11.69
N GLY A 448 17.94 -19.39 10.83
CA GLY A 448 18.56 -19.46 9.51
C GLY A 448 18.86 -18.08 8.93
N GLY A 449 19.19 -18.04 7.63
CA GLY A 449 19.41 -16.80 6.88
C GLY A 449 20.78 -16.15 7.11
N THR A 450 20.94 -14.93 6.60
CA THR A 450 22.15 -14.10 6.76
C THR A 450 21.77 -12.68 7.14
N ILE A 451 22.42 -12.12 8.15
CA ILE A 451 22.30 -10.73 8.57
C ILE A 451 23.69 -10.12 8.52
N SER A 452 23.88 -9.05 7.75
CA SER A 452 25.17 -8.39 7.58
C SER A 452 25.05 -6.87 7.68
N THR A 453 26.00 -6.25 8.39
CA THR A 453 26.15 -4.78 8.46
C THR A 453 27.59 -4.37 8.16
N SER A 454 27.78 -3.17 7.57
CA SER A 454 29.12 -2.72 7.13
C SER A 454 29.57 -1.34 7.61
N GLY A 455 28.68 -0.50 8.14
CA GLY A 455 29.07 0.84 8.59
C GLY A 455 29.57 0.92 10.03
N ALA A 456 30.18 2.05 10.40
CA ALA A 456 30.63 2.27 11.78
C ALA A 456 29.44 2.30 12.76
N ALA A 457 29.59 1.76 13.96
CA ALA A 457 28.54 1.61 14.98
C ALA A 457 27.28 0.85 14.50
N ALA A 458 27.41 0.02 13.46
CA ALA A 458 26.31 -0.67 12.80
C ALA A 458 26.05 -2.06 13.39
N ASP A 459 25.20 -2.16 14.43
CA ASP A 459 24.89 -3.48 15.00
C ASP A 459 24.14 -4.38 14.01
N ALA A 460 24.60 -5.63 13.83
CA ALA A 460 23.88 -6.58 12.99
C ALA A 460 22.56 -7.01 13.63
N VAL A 461 22.57 -7.30 14.94
CA VAL A 461 21.37 -7.62 15.72
C VAL A 461 21.37 -6.82 17.01
N ARG A 462 20.26 -6.14 17.29
CA ARG A 462 20.06 -5.37 18.52
C ARG A 462 18.71 -5.69 19.16
N ALA A 463 18.73 -6.06 20.44
CA ALA A 463 17.55 -6.16 21.28
C ALA A 463 17.65 -5.15 22.42
N GLY A 464 16.73 -4.19 22.47
CA GLY A 464 16.69 -3.13 23.46
C GLY A 464 15.43 -3.16 24.30
N VAL A 465 15.57 -3.03 25.62
CA VAL A 465 14.46 -2.77 26.52
C VAL A 465 14.72 -1.59 27.43
N GLU A 466 13.67 -0.82 27.69
CA GLU A 466 13.67 0.27 28.65
C GLU A 466 12.43 0.16 29.57
N GLY A 467 12.67 -0.27 30.80
CA GLY A 467 11.63 -0.44 31.81
C GLY A 467 11.94 -1.57 32.81
N PRO A 468 11.38 -1.50 34.03
CA PRO A 468 11.58 -2.56 35.01
C PRO A 468 10.85 -3.83 34.63
N GLY A 469 11.44 -4.97 35.01
CA GLY A 469 10.94 -6.31 34.64
C GLY A 469 10.98 -6.62 33.13
N ALA A 470 11.44 -5.68 32.30
CA ALA A 470 11.51 -5.89 30.85
C ALA A 470 12.59 -6.89 30.46
N ILE A 471 12.37 -7.62 29.36
CA ILE A 471 13.26 -8.70 28.91
C ILE A 471 13.74 -8.45 27.48
N ALA A 472 15.04 -8.27 27.29
CA ALA A 472 15.69 -8.33 25.98
C ALA A 472 16.27 -9.73 25.75
N ARG A 473 15.94 -10.38 24.63
CA ARG A 473 16.45 -11.72 24.29
C ARG A 473 16.90 -11.81 22.85
N VAL A 474 18.05 -12.42 22.63
CA VAL A 474 18.52 -12.85 21.30
C VAL A 474 18.83 -14.35 21.35
N THR A 475 18.23 -15.12 20.45
CA THR A 475 18.50 -16.55 20.26
C THR A 475 19.05 -16.80 18.86
N VAL A 476 20.19 -17.46 18.76
CA VAL A 476 20.81 -17.89 17.50
C VAL A 476 20.96 -19.40 17.53
N SER A 477 20.16 -20.10 16.74
CA SER A 477 20.18 -21.56 16.56
C SER A 477 20.71 -21.99 15.19
N GLY A 478 20.87 -21.04 14.26
CA GLY A 478 21.40 -21.24 12.92
C GLY A 478 21.65 -19.91 12.20
N GLY A 479 22.01 -19.96 10.92
CA GLY A 479 22.26 -18.77 10.10
C GLY A 479 23.65 -18.12 10.32
N ASN A 480 23.83 -16.93 9.74
CA ASN A 480 25.04 -16.12 9.85
C ASN A 480 24.71 -14.68 10.26
N VAL A 481 25.35 -14.20 11.33
CA VAL A 481 25.26 -12.82 11.84
C VAL A 481 26.65 -12.19 11.77
N HIS A 482 26.79 -11.12 11.01
CA HIS A 482 28.09 -10.49 10.76
C HIS A 482 28.01 -8.95 10.83
N ALA A 483 28.95 -8.33 11.55
CA ALA A 483 29.13 -6.88 11.59
C ALA A 483 30.57 -6.48 11.21
N ALA A 484 30.75 -5.69 10.16
CA ALA A 484 32.07 -5.42 9.61
C ALA A 484 32.65 -4.03 9.97
N GLY A 485 31.84 -3.07 10.40
CA GLY A 485 32.29 -1.70 10.64
C GLY A 485 32.92 -1.47 12.02
N ASP A 486 33.64 -0.37 12.17
CA ASP A 486 34.27 0.02 13.43
C ASP A 486 33.21 0.27 14.52
N ASP A 487 33.51 -0.05 15.77
CA ASP A 487 32.60 0.06 16.93
C ASP A 487 31.25 -0.65 16.74
N SER A 488 31.15 -1.60 15.80
CA SER A 488 29.92 -2.35 15.52
C SER A 488 29.81 -3.61 16.38
N ASN A 489 28.59 -4.10 16.58
CA ASN A 489 28.38 -5.36 17.30
C ASN A 489 27.61 -6.35 16.44
N ALA A 490 28.05 -7.61 16.39
CA ALA A 490 27.26 -8.64 15.73
C ALA A 490 25.95 -8.87 16.50
N ILE A 491 26.00 -8.93 17.84
CA ILE A 491 24.83 -8.97 18.71
C ILE A 491 25.00 -7.93 19.83
N ALA A 492 24.02 -7.04 19.98
CA ALA A 492 23.93 -6.08 21.08
C ALA A 492 22.63 -6.31 21.89
N VAL A 493 22.77 -6.44 23.21
CA VAL A 493 21.63 -6.48 24.14
C VAL A 493 21.72 -5.31 25.11
N ILE A 494 20.70 -4.46 25.11
CA ILE A 494 20.68 -3.22 25.88
C ILE A 494 19.50 -3.26 26.85
N THR A 495 19.82 -3.20 28.14
CA THR A 495 18.86 -3.19 29.24
C THR A 495 18.98 -1.88 30.00
N LYS A 496 17.98 -1.00 29.85
CA LYS A 496 17.90 0.29 30.53
C LYS A 496 16.83 0.29 31.60
N LYS A 497 17.11 0.99 32.69
CA LYS A 497 16.17 1.33 33.75
C LYS A 497 15.51 2.66 33.41
N THR A 498 14.18 2.69 33.36
CA THR A 498 13.45 3.96 33.34
C THR A 498 13.62 4.69 34.68
N PRO A 499 13.67 6.03 34.69
CA PRO A 499 13.64 6.80 35.93
C PRO A 499 12.43 6.35 36.76
N SER A 500 12.68 5.98 38.03
CA SER A 500 11.72 5.32 38.91
C SER A 500 10.34 5.98 38.85
N CYS A 501 9.29 5.21 38.52
CA CYS A 501 7.99 5.52 39.08
C CYS A 501 8.09 5.36 40.61
N ASP A 502 7.48 6.26 41.36
CA ASP A 502 7.50 6.28 42.84
C ASP A 502 6.63 5.13 43.40
N CYS A 503 6.96 3.91 43.00
CA CYS A 503 6.18 2.70 43.11
C CYS A 503 6.64 1.82 44.29
N GLY A 504 6.97 2.42 45.45
CA GLY A 504 7.01 1.78 46.78
C GLY A 504 7.91 0.55 47.06
N SER A 505 8.48 -0.09 46.05
CA SER A 505 9.42 -1.22 46.13
C SER A 505 10.45 -1.04 45.02
N GLU A 506 11.73 -1.27 45.31
CA GLU A 506 12.75 -1.20 44.24
C GLU A 506 12.37 -2.18 43.14
N PRO A 507 12.01 -1.70 41.93
CA PRO A 507 11.60 -2.60 40.88
C PRO A 507 12.79 -3.46 40.48
N GLU A 508 12.55 -4.76 40.25
CA GLU A 508 13.54 -5.64 39.64
C GLU A 508 14.02 -5.01 38.32
N GLY A 509 15.34 -4.92 38.14
CA GLY A 509 15.90 -4.37 36.91
C GLY A 509 15.54 -5.22 35.70
N SER A 510 15.75 -4.68 34.51
CA SER A 510 15.53 -5.41 33.25
C SER A 510 16.50 -6.57 33.08
N SER A 511 16.13 -7.59 32.29
CA SER A 511 17.00 -8.72 32.00
C SER A 511 17.37 -8.80 30.52
N GLY A 512 18.62 -9.16 30.25
CA GLY A 512 19.17 -9.36 28.92
C GLY A 512 19.62 -10.80 28.77
N THR A 513 19.37 -11.45 27.65
CA THR A 513 19.83 -12.83 27.41
C THR A 513 20.26 -13.01 25.97
N VAL A 514 21.44 -13.60 25.77
CA VAL A 514 21.92 -14.07 24.47
C VAL A 514 22.16 -15.57 24.57
N VAL A 515 21.55 -16.33 23.67
CA VAL A 515 21.79 -17.78 23.52
C VAL A 515 22.26 -18.03 22.10
N ILE A 516 23.46 -18.57 21.94
CA ILE A 516 24.04 -18.95 20.64
C ILE A 516 24.27 -20.46 20.67
N ASP A 517 23.31 -21.25 20.19
CA ASP A 517 23.38 -22.72 20.17
C ASP A 517 23.74 -23.30 18.79
N GLY A 518 23.72 -22.46 17.76
CA GLY A 518 24.14 -22.80 16.39
C GLY A 518 24.51 -21.58 15.55
N GLY A 519 24.89 -21.81 14.30
CA GLY A 519 25.22 -20.75 13.34
C GLY A 519 26.58 -20.08 13.55
N THR A 520 26.79 -18.96 12.84
CA THR A 520 28.00 -18.14 12.93
C THR A 520 27.66 -16.72 13.41
N VAL A 521 28.42 -16.21 14.38
CA VAL A 521 28.35 -14.83 14.86
C VAL A 521 29.75 -14.24 14.78
N SER A 522 29.92 -13.12 14.07
CA SER A 522 31.26 -12.55 13.86
C SER A 522 31.28 -11.03 13.75
N ALA A 523 32.35 -10.41 14.25
CA ALA A 523 32.64 -8.99 14.06
C ALA A 523 34.11 -8.77 13.65
N THR A 524 34.38 -7.79 12.77
CA THR A 524 35.73 -7.59 12.20
C THR A 524 36.26 -6.15 12.20
N GLY A 525 35.46 -5.15 12.57
CA GLY A 525 35.89 -3.75 12.65
C GLY A 525 36.75 -3.44 13.89
N GLU A 526 37.46 -2.31 13.88
CA GLU A 526 38.18 -1.85 15.07
C GLU A 526 37.18 -1.54 16.19
N GLY A 527 37.42 -2.00 17.43
CA GLY A 527 36.49 -1.80 18.55
C GLY A 527 35.16 -2.57 18.42
N SER A 528 35.05 -3.49 17.46
CA SER A 528 33.84 -4.29 17.24
C SER A 528 33.76 -5.52 18.14
N HIS A 529 32.54 -5.96 18.47
CA HIS A 529 32.31 -7.11 19.35
C HIS A 529 31.40 -8.14 18.70
N ALA A 530 31.70 -9.43 18.91
CA ALA A 530 30.78 -10.48 18.56
C ALA A 530 29.51 -10.43 19.43
N VAL A 531 29.66 -10.15 20.73
CA VAL A 531 28.53 -9.94 21.65
C VAL A 531 28.81 -8.76 22.57
N TYR A 532 27.87 -7.84 22.63
CA TYR A 532 27.89 -6.67 23.50
C TYR A 532 26.67 -6.63 24.42
N PHE A 533 26.91 -6.39 25.70
CA PHE A 533 25.88 -6.11 26.69
C PHE A 533 26.04 -4.71 27.26
N LEU A 534 24.94 -3.98 27.36
CA LEU A 534 24.84 -2.76 28.18
C LEU A 534 23.75 -2.95 29.23
N ALA A 535 24.13 -3.02 30.50
CA ALA A 535 23.21 -3.12 31.64
C ALA A 535 23.25 -1.85 32.49
N SER A 536 22.06 -1.42 32.92
CA SER A 536 21.90 -0.38 33.95
C SER A 536 21.73 -0.97 35.36
N ASP A 537 21.57 -0.10 36.36
CA ASP A 537 21.40 -0.49 37.77
C ASP A 537 20.30 -1.53 37.99
N GLY A 538 20.68 -2.67 38.57
CA GLY A 538 19.80 -3.79 38.87
C GLY A 538 19.50 -4.71 37.69
N SER A 539 19.97 -4.39 36.47
CA SER A 539 19.77 -5.22 35.30
C SER A 539 20.63 -6.49 35.33
N LYS A 540 20.10 -7.62 34.83
CA LYS A 540 20.81 -8.91 34.80
C LYS A 540 20.94 -9.40 33.37
N ASN A 541 22.17 -9.56 32.90
CA ASN A 541 22.47 -10.10 31.58
C ASN A 541 23.00 -11.53 31.67
N ALA A 542 22.73 -12.35 30.66
CA ALA A 542 23.23 -13.72 30.56
C ALA A 542 23.66 -14.07 29.14
N LEU A 543 24.81 -14.73 29.00
CA LEU A 543 25.31 -15.27 27.73
C LEU A 543 25.47 -16.79 27.83
N THR A 544 24.87 -17.51 26.89
CA THR A 544 25.08 -18.96 26.70
C THR A 544 25.61 -19.23 25.29
N ILE A 545 26.77 -19.88 25.19
CA ILE A 545 27.31 -20.38 23.92
C ILE A 545 27.32 -21.92 23.95
N GLY A 546 26.51 -22.51 23.06
CA GLY A 546 26.34 -23.94 22.87
C GLY A 546 27.39 -24.59 21.98
N THR A 547 27.25 -25.89 21.76
CA THR A 547 28.27 -26.71 21.05
C THR A 547 28.27 -26.53 19.53
N GLY A 548 27.16 -26.10 18.94
CA GLY A 548 27.00 -25.92 17.49
C GLY A 548 27.34 -24.52 16.99
N ALA A 549 27.71 -23.61 17.87
CA ALA A 549 27.96 -22.20 17.56
C ALA A 549 29.42 -21.94 17.16
N SER A 550 29.61 -21.01 16.23
CA SER A 550 30.90 -20.41 15.89
C SER A 550 30.86 -18.91 16.18
N VAL A 551 31.66 -18.46 17.14
CA VAL A 551 31.73 -17.04 17.54
C VAL A 551 33.15 -16.52 17.30
N SER A 552 33.26 -15.40 16.58
CA SER A 552 34.55 -14.77 16.22
C SER A 552 34.52 -13.27 16.50
N GLY A 553 35.36 -12.80 17.43
CA GLY A 553 35.44 -11.40 17.85
C GLY A 553 35.25 -11.26 19.36
N ASP A 554 35.37 -10.04 19.85
CA ASP A 554 35.40 -9.75 21.29
C ASP A 554 34.03 -9.93 21.95
N LEU A 555 34.05 -10.24 23.25
CA LEU A 555 32.86 -10.25 24.10
C LEU A 555 32.98 -9.12 25.13
N LEU A 556 32.03 -8.18 25.13
CA LEU A 556 32.03 -7.04 26.05
C LEU A 556 30.74 -6.96 26.85
N SER A 557 30.88 -6.66 28.14
CA SER A 557 29.76 -6.31 29.02
C SER A 557 30.09 -5.03 29.78
N GLU A 558 29.27 -4.01 29.56
CA GLU A 558 29.30 -2.75 30.29
C GLU A 558 28.16 -2.71 31.30
N ASN A 559 28.51 -2.61 32.58
CA ASN A 559 27.55 -2.49 33.67
C ASN A 559 27.63 -1.08 34.26
N GLN A 560 26.55 -0.33 34.12
CA GLN A 560 26.38 0.97 34.75
C GLN A 560 25.72 0.74 36.12
N GLY A 561 26.52 0.82 37.18
CA GLY A 561 26.06 0.63 38.56
C GLY A 561 26.10 -0.84 39.02
N SER A 562 24.97 -1.33 39.53
CA SER A 562 24.76 -2.64 40.16
C SER A 562 24.35 -3.76 39.20
N GLY A 563 24.37 -3.51 37.89
CA GLY A 563 24.08 -4.53 36.88
C GLY A 563 25.09 -5.69 36.91
N THR A 564 24.63 -6.91 36.59
CA THR A 564 25.47 -8.12 36.56
C THR A 564 25.37 -8.83 35.22
N THR A 565 26.43 -9.54 34.81
CA THR A 565 26.41 -10.41 33.63
C THR A 565 26.94 -11.81 33.98
N ASP A 566 26.14 -12.84 33.71
CA ASP A 566 26.51 -14.24 33.86
C ASP A 566 26.96 -14.84 32.53
N LEU A 567 28.10 -15.52 32.51
CA LEU A 567 28.64 -16.18 31.32
C LEU A 567 28.65 -17.69 31.50
N THR A 568 28.01 -18.41 30.59
CA THR A 568 27.98 -19.87 30.54
C THR A 568 28.49 -20.37 29.19
N PHE A 569 29.59 -21.12 29.21
CA PHE A 569 30.16 -21.77 28.03
C PHE A 569 29.92 -23.29 28.12
N ASN A 570 29.01 -23.81 27.30
CA ASN A 570 28.65 -25.23 27.30
C ASN A 570 29.26 -26.01 26.11
N GLY A 571 30.07 -25.33 25.28
CA GLY A 571 30.64 -25.87 24.03
C GLY A 571 32.09 -26.33 24.10
N THR A 572 32.47 -27.31 23.27
CA THR A 572 33.86 -27.73 22.95
C THR A 572 34.38 -27.11 21.64
N GLY A 573 33.62 -26.19 21.03
CA GLY A 573 33.96 -25.55 19.75
C GLY A 573 35.20 -24.67 19.83
N ALA A 574 35.84 -24.44 18.68
CA ALA A 574 37.01 -23.56 18.57
C ALA A 574 36.61 -22.12 18.93
N GLN A 575 37.00 -21.69 20.13
CA GLN A 575 36.87 -20.32 20.58
C GLN A 575 38.21 -19.63 20.28
N SER A 576 38.21 -18.66 19.37
CA SER A 576 39.33 -17.75 19.20
C SER A 576 38.94 -16.44 19.87
N PHE A 577 39.39 -16.26 21.11
CA PHE A 577 39.34 -14.97 21.81
C PHE A 577 40.56 -14.14 21.46
#